data_AF-A0A7W4HGT1-F1
#
_entry.id   AF-A0A7W4HGT1-F1
#
_cell.length_a   1.000
_cell.length_b   1.000
_cell.length_c   1.000
_cell.angle_alpha   90.00
_cell.angle_beta   90.00
_cell.angle_gamma   90.00
#
_symmetry.space_group_name_H-M   'P 1'
#
loop_
_entity.id
_entity.type
_entity.pdbx_description
1 polymer ?
#
loop_
_entity_poly.entity_id
_entity_poly.type
_entity_poly.pdbx_seq_one_letter_code
_entity_poly.pdbx_strand_id
1 'polypeptide(L)'
;MSAHKLVIKDALWQLFGRIISALFGFVITKIISSYLGPLRYGDYGTIFRFFAWWTALVDFGIYVLAVKRLGTIKAESEENQDQKSDFPANSPLGVEYGKFVGTRIFLIGVIYTLAIIVAYLIPAYTSNPFIIRGLPFAMCYSASNMYAGIQQLPLQIFRKMKRLTRSLIIARLSQLVVLLPVVYYFFSEVDFTTNQAPT
;
A
#
# COMPACT_ATOMS: atom_id res chain seq x y z
N MET A 1 -9.49 10.14 33.33
CA MET A 1 -8.30 10.56 32.55
C MET A 1 -8.82 11.19 31.24
N SER A 2 -8.58 12.50 30.99
CA SER A 2 -9.26 13.25 29.91
C SER A 2 -9.08 12.59 28.53
N ALA A 3 -10.18 12.48 27.76
CA ALA A 3 -10.22 11.91 26.41
C ALA A 3 -9.15 12.50 25.47
N HIS A 4 -8.77 13.77 25.68
CA HIS A 4 -7.72 14.45 24.95
C HIS A 4 -6.33 13.81 25.14
N LYS A 5 -5.98 13.40 26.37
CA LYS A 5 -4.69 12.72 26.65
C LYS A 5 -4.62 11.35 25.99
N LEU A 6 -5.75 10.66 25.85
CA LEU A 6 -5.86 9.38 25.13
C LEU A 6 -5.66 9.55 23.62
N VAL A 7 -6.31 10.55 23.01
CA VAL A 7 -6.12 10.87 21.58
C VAL A 7 -4.67 11.18 21.26
N ILE A 8 -4.03 12.03 22.08
CA ILE A 8 -2.62 12.41 21.87
C ILE A 8 -1.69 11.20 21.98
N LYS A 9 -1.92 10.32 22.97
CA LYS A 9 -1.12 9.10 23.14
C LYS A 9 -1.27 8.14 21.94
N ASP A 10 -2.48 7.96 21.42
CA ASP A 10 -2.73 7.10 20.26
C ASP A 10 -2.07 7.67 18.99
N ALA A 11 -2.18 8.98 18.78
CA ALA A 11 -1.57 9.67 17.65
C ALA A 11 -0.04 9.60 17.71
N LEU A 12 0.55 9.80 18.89
CA LEU A 12 2.00 9.64 19.10
C LEU A 12 2.47 8.21 18.81
N TRP A 13 1.71 7.20 19.24
CA TRP A 13 2.03 5.80 18.95
C TRP A 13 1.95 5.49 17.45
N GLN A 14 0.97 6.07 16.76
CA GLN A 14 0.84 5.93 15.31
C GLN A 14 1.98 6.63 14.56
N LEU A 15 2.36 7.83 14.99
CA LEU A 15 3.48 8.57 14.44
C LEU A 15 4.79 7.78 14.58
N PHE A 16 5.07 7.28 15.80
CA PHE A 16 6.25 6.46 16.06
C PHE A 16 6.29 5.20 15.19
N GLY A 17 5.15 4.52 15.06
CA GLY A 17 4.99 3.38 14.16
C GLY A 17 5.31 3.69 12.70
N ARG A 18 4.84 4.85 12.22
CA ARG A 18 5.12 5.31 10.85
C ARG A 18 6.59 5.66 10.65
N ILE A 19 7.24 6.30 11.65
CA ILE A 19 8.68 6.60 11.61
C ILE A 19 9.49 5.31 11.50
N ILE A 20 9.23 4.33 12.36
CA ILE A 20 9.92 3.03 12.31
C ILE A 20 9.68 2.34 10.97
N SER A 21 8.42 2.31 10.50
CA SER A 21 8.11 1.73 9.19
C SER A 21 8.80 2.45 8.04
N ALA A 22 8.98 3.77 8.12
CA ALA A 22 9.68 4.57 7.12
C ALA A 22 11.18 4.28 7.13
N LEU A 23 11.79 4.11 8.32
CA LEU A 23 13.19 3.70 8.45
C LEU A 23 13.43 2.33 7.83
N PHE A 24 12.58 1.34 8.10
CA PHE A 24 12.68 0.04 7.43
C PHE A 24 12.47 0.15 5.92
N GLY A 25 11.50 0.96 5.48
CA GLY A 25 11.30 1.26 4.05
C GLY A 25 12.55 1.85 3.40
N PHE A 26 13.22 2.79 4.08
CA PHE A 26 14.46 3.37 3.62
C PHE A 26 15.60 2.35 3.51
N VAL A 27 15.76 1.47 4.52
CA VAL A 27 16.76 0.39 4.48
C VAL A 27 16.51 -0.55 3.30
N ILE A 28 15.25 -0.94 3.07
CA ILE A 28 14.85 -1.75 1.91
C ILE A 28 15.22 -1.05 0.61
N THR A 29 14.87 0.22 0.47
CA THR A 29 15.19 1.02 -0.73
C THR A 29 16.69 1.09 -0.95
N LYS A 30 17.49 1.31 0.11
CA LYS A 30 18.95 1.35 0.03
C LYS A 30 19.55 0.03 -0.46
N ILE A 31 19.06 -1.10 0.06
CA ILE A 31 19.51 -2.44 -0.36
C ILE A 31 19.19 -2.64 -1.85
N ILE A 32 17.95 -2.35 -2.26
CA ILE A 32 17.52 -2.50 -3.65
C ILE A 32 18.30 -1.58 -4.60
N SER A 33 18.48 -0.31 -4.25
CA SER A 33 19.21 0.65 -5.09
C SER A 33 20.68 0.31 -5.22
N SER A 34 21.30 -0.19 -4.15
CA SER A 34 22.69 -0.62 -4.17
C SER A 34 22.89 -1.89 -4.99
N TYR A 35 21.93 -2.82 -4.92
CA TYR A 35 22.00 -4.10 -5.62
C TYR A 35 21.75 -3.97 -7.13
N LEU A 36 20.73 -3.21 -7.53
CA LEU A 36 20.36 -3.04 -8.94
C LEU A 36 21.27 -2.06 -9.70
N GLY A 37 21.98 -1.20 -9.00
CA GLY A 37 22.73 -0.09 -9.59
C GLY A 37 21.85 1.02 -10.19
N PRO A 38 22.43 2.15 -10.62
CA PRO A 38 21.67 3.35 -10.99
C PRO A 38 20.74 3.16 -12.19
N LEU A 39 21.19 2.40 -13.21
CA LEU A 39 20.46 2.22 -14.46
C LEU A 39 19.20 1.38 -14.24
N ARG A 40 19.33 0.19 -13.64
CA ARG A 40 18.18 -0.70 -13.41
C ARG A 40 17.25 -0.17 -12.33
N TYR A 41 17.78 0.44 -11.28
CA TYR A 41 16.93 1.14 -10.30
C TYR A 41 16.12 2.27 -10.96
N GLY A 42 16.69 2.96 -11.96
CA GLY A 42 16.00 3.94 -12.79
C GLY A 42 14.84 3.35 -13.61
N ASP A 43 15.07 2.20 -14.27
CA ASP A 43 14.04 1.45 -15.00
C ASP A 43 12.87 1.07 -14.06
N TYR A 44 13.18 0.48 -12.91
CA TYR A 44 12.18 0.14 -11.88
C TYR A 44 11.43 1.37 -11.37
N GLY A 45 12.16 2.45 -11.08
CA GLY A 45 11.59 3.71 -10.63
C GLY A 45 10.60 4.31 -11.63
N THR A 46 10.87 4.15 -12.93
CA THR A 46 10.00 4.62 -14.01
C THR A 46 8.66 3.87 -14.00
N ILE A 47 8.68 2.55 -13.84
CA ILE A 47 7.45 1.74 -13.75
C ILE A 47 6.60 2.14 -12.53
N PHE A 48 7.23 2.30 -11.37
CA PHE A 48 6.50 2.70 -10.17
C PHE A 48 5.92 4.11 -10.27
N ARG A 49 6.63 5.05 -10.90
CA ARG A 49 6.11 6.41 -11.17
C ARG A 49 4.91 6.38 -12.10
N PHE A 50 4.93 5.53 -13.12
CA PHE A 50 3.77 5.32 -13.99
C PHE A 50 2.54 4.87 -13.19
N PHE A 51 2.66 3.78 -12.41
CA PHE A 51 1.55 3.29 -11.59
C PHE A 51 1.14 4.23 -10.45
N ALA A 52 2.03 5.10 -9.97
CA ALA A 52 1.69 6.09 -8.96
C ALA A 52 0.59 7.06 -9.45
N TRP A 53 0.69 7.52 -10.70
CA TRP A 53 -0.34 8.36 -11.32
C TRP A 53 -1.69 7.64 -11.45
N TRP A 54 -1.68 6.40 -11.92
CA TRP A 54 -2.88 5.58 -12.00
C TRP A 54 -3.50 5.31 -10.64
N THR A 55 -2.67 5.05 -9.62
CA THR A 55 -3.13 4.84 -8.24
C THR A 55 -3.80 6.07 -7.67
N ALA A 56 -3.27 7.27 -7.95
CA ALA A 56 -3.92 8.52 -7.56
C ALA A 56 -5.29 8.67 -8.23
N LEU A 57 -5.43 8.25 -9.49
CA LEU A 57 -6.73 8.23 -10.19
C LEU A 57 -7.70 7.20 -9.61
N VAL A 58 -7.23 6.04 -9.17
CA VAL A 58 -8.11 5.05 -8.52
C VAL A 58 -8.57 5.54 -7.16
N ASP A 59 -7.71 6.24 -6.42
CA ASP A 59 -8.09 6.76 -5.11
C ASP A 59 -9.07 7.93 -5.23
N PHE A 60 -8.81 8.89 -6.13
CA PHE A 60 -9.64 10.08 -6.42
C PHE A 60 -10.35 10.70 -5.18
N GLY A 61 -9.70 10.67 -4.01
CA GLY A 61 -10.27 11.15 -2.75
C GLY A 61 -11.36 10.27 -2.11
N ILE A 62 -11.72 9.13 -2.70
CA ILE A 62 -12.71 8.17 -2.18
C ILE A 62 -12.32 7.70 -0.78
N TYR A 63 -11.02 7.50 -0.51
CA TYR A 63 -10.55 7.17 0.84
C TYR A 63 -10.99 8.19 1.89
N VAL A 64 -10.82 9.48 1.60
CA VAL A 64 -11.14 10.57 2.53
C VAL A 64 -12.65 10.64 2.75
N LEU A 65 -13.42 10.49 1.68
CA LEU A 65 -14.89 10.44 1.76
C LEU A 65 -15.36 9.27 2.63
N ALA A 66 -14.76 8.09 2.49
CA ALA A 66 -15.08 6.92 3.27
C ALA A 66 -14.74 7.10 4.75
N VAL A 67 -13.56 7.64 5.07
CA VAL A 67 -13.18 7.96 6.46
C VAL A 67 -14.17 8.95 7.08
N LYS A 68 -14.55 10.00 6.35
CA LYS A 68 -15.52 11.00 6.83
C LYS A 68 -16.89 10.36 7.09
N ARG A 69 -17.42 9.60 6.12
CA ARG A 69 -18.76 8.98 6.22
C ARG A 69 -18.84 7.95 7.32
N LEU A 70 -17.84 7.06 7.43
CA LEU A 70 -17.80 6.04 8.47
C LEU A 70 -17.51 6.64 9.85
N GLY A 71 -16.77 7.75 9.92
CA GLY A 71 -16.60 8.52 11.15
C GLY A 71 -17.92 9.11 11.66
N THR A 72 -18.74 9.68 10.78
CA THR A 72 -20.06 10.23 11.12
C THR A 72 -21.02 9.15 11.61
N ILE A 73 -21.15 8.03 10.88
CA ILE A 73 -22.02 6.91 11.27
C ILE A 73 -21.62 6.35 12.64
N LYS A 74 -20.31 6.27 12.91
CA LYS A 74 -19.81 5.82 14.22
C LYS A 74 -20.18 6.79 15.35
N ALA A 75 -20.08 8.10 15.13
CA ALA A 75 -20.45 9.10 16.12
C ALA A 75 -21.95 9.06 16.44
N GLU A 76 -22.81 8.94 15.42
CA GLU A 76 -24.26 8.80 15.57
C GLU A 76 -24.65 7.50 16.30
N SER A 77 -23.90 6.41 16.07
CA SER A 77 -24.14 5.14 16.76
C SER A 77 -23.70 5.19 18.23
N GLU A 78 -22.59 5.89 18.54
CA GLU A 78 -22.12 6.07 19.92
C GLU A 78 -23.08 6.94 20.76
N GLU A 79 -23.76 7.90 20.14
CA GLU A 79 -24.73 8.78 20.80
C GLU A 79 -26.04 8.06 21.15
N ASN A 80 -26.48 7.13 20.30
CA ASN A 80 -27.75 6.41 20.47
C ASN A 80 -27.68 5.20 21.42
N GLN A 81 -26.57 5.00 22.17
CA GLN A 81 -26.33 3.88 23.10
C GLN A 81 -26.49 2.45 22.53
N ASP A 82 -26.85 2.29 21.26
CA ASP A 82 -26.89 1.01 20.58
C ASP A 82 -25.53 0.68 19.98
N GLN A 83 -24.99 -0.45 20.45
CA GLN A 83 -23.90 -1.22 19.84
C GLN A 83 -22.49 -0.99 20.38
N LYS A 84 -22.19 -1.82 21.38
CA LYS A 84 -20.87 -2.16 21.92
C LYS A 84 -19.91 -2.59 20.81
N SER A 85 -18.93 -1.75 20.50
CA SER A 85 -17.53 -2.04 20.06
C SER A 85 -17.21 -2.99 18.89
N ASP A 86 -18.18 -3.68 18.31
CA ASP A 86 -17.95 -4.68 17.28
C ASP A 86 -18.36 -4.15 15.90
N PHE A 87 -17.71 -4.67 14.86
CA PHE A 87 -17.98 -4.35 13.47
C PHE A 87 -18.78 -5.50 12.85
N PRO A 88 -20.03 -5.77 13.28
CA PRO A 88 -20.81 -6.82 12.65
C PRO A 88 -21.09 -6.38 11.22
N ALA A 89 -20.90 -7.30 10.26
CA ALA A 89 -21.12 -7.04 8.83
C ALA A 89 -22.52 -6.48 8.53
N ASN A 90 -23.49 -6.76 9.40
CA ASN A 90 -24.88 -6.36 9.29
C ASN A 90 -25.20 -4.98 9.93
N SER A 91 -24.22 -4.30 10.53
CA SER A 91 -24.40 -2.93 11.03
C SER A 91 -24.43 -1.91 9.88
N PRO A 92 -25.05 -0.72 10.07
CA PRO A 92 -24.99 0.36 9.09
C PRO A 92 -23.54 0.71 8.69
N LEU A 93 -22.61 0.59 9.64
CA LEU A 93 -21.18 0.82 9.43
C LEU A 93 -20.53 -0.27 8.55
N GLY A 94 -20.88 -1.54 8.79
CA GLY A 94 -20.41 -2.68 7.99
C GLY A 94 -20.91 -2.65 6.56
N VAL A 95 -22.17 -2.27 6.35
CA VAL A 95 -22.78 -2.14 5.02
C VAL A 95 -22.12 -1.01 4.21
N GLU A 96 -21.93 0.17 4.81
CA GLU A 96 -21.27 1.29 4.13
C GLU A 96 -19.79 1.00 3.84
N TYR A 97 -19.10 0.33 4.76
CA TYR A 97 -17.75 -0.15 4.49
C TYR A 97 -17.72 -1.19 3.36
N GLY A 98 -18.68 -2.12 3.32
CA GLY A 98 -18.82 -3.09 2.24
C GLY A 98 -19.00 -2.44 0.87
N LYS A 99 -19.85 -1.41 0.78
CA LYS A 99 -20.00 -0.60 -0.45
C LYS A 99 -18.67 0.05 -0.85
N PHE A 100 -17.98 0.68 0.10
CA PHE A 100 -16.68 1.29 -0.16
C PHE A 100 -15.64 0.28 -0.66
N VAL A 101 -15.54 -0.89 -0.01
CA VAL A 101 -14.65 -1.98 -0.41
C VAL A 101 -14.98 -2.45 -1.82
N GLY A 102 -16.26 -2.67 -2.12
CA GLY A 102 -16.73 -3.09 -3.44
C GLY A 102 -16.36 -2.08 -4.53
N THR A 103 -16.68 -0.80 -4.33
CA THR A 103 -16.31 0.27 -5.27
C THR A 103 -14.80 0.36 -5.47
N ARG A 104 -14.02 0.27 -4.40
CA ARG A 104 -12.54 0.29 -4.46
C ARG A 104 -11.98 -0.87 -5.28
N ILE A 105 -12.41 -2.10 -4.99
CA ILE A 105 -11.91 -3.30 -5.70
C ILE A 105 -12.28 -3.22 -7.18
N PHE A 106 -13.51 -2.80 -7.47
CA PHE A 106 -13.96 -2.59 -8.85
C PHE A 106 -13.10 -1.56 -9.59
N LEU A 107 -12.86 -0.38 -8.99
CA LEU A 107 -12.04 0.67 -9.59
C LEU A 107 -10.58 0.24 -9.76
N ILE A 108 -10.00 -0.48 -8.78
CA ILE A 108 -8.65 -1.05 -8.91
C ILE A 108 -8.62 -1.97 -10.13
N GLY A 109 -9.57 -2.90 -10.26
CA GLY A 109 -9.65 -3.81 -11.39
C GLY A 109 -9.73 -3.09 -12.73
N VAL A 110 -10.68 -2.16 -12.88
CA VAL A 110 -10.90 -1.44 -14.14
C VAL A 110 -9.71 -0.55 -14.49
N ILE A 111 -9.27 0.30 -13.57
CA ILE A 111 -8.24 1.31 -13.87
C ILE A 111 -6.87 0.66 -14.02
N TYR A 112 -6.53 -0.36 -13.22
CA TYR A 112 -5.24 -1.03 -13.39
C TYR A 112 -5.20 -1.88 -14.65
N THR A 113 -6.33 -2.47 -15.07
CA THR A 113 -6.42 -3.16 -16.37
C THR A 113 -6.19 -2.16 -17.50
N LEU A 114 -6.80 -0.97 -17.42
CA LEU A 114 -6.53 0.09 -18.39
C LEU A 114 -5.07 0.57 -18.34
N ALA A 115 -4.50 0.74 -17.15
CA ALA A 115 -3.13 1.18 -16.96
C ALA A 115 -2.12 0.23 -17.62
N ILE A 116 -2.31 -1.09 -17.47
CA ILE A 116 -1.41 -2.05 -18.08
C ILE A 116 -1.57 -2.10 -19.61
N ILE A 117 -2.79 -2.00 -20.14
CA ILE A 117 -3.02 -1.88 -21.59
C ILE A 117 -2.29 -0.66 -22.14
N VAL A 118 -2.44 0.51 -21.49
CA VAL A 118 -1.75 1.74 -21.89
C VAL A 118 -0.23 1.58 -21.81
N ALA A 119 0.28 0.91 -20.78
CA ALA A 119 1.72 0.66 -20.65
C ALA A 119 2.29 -0.13 -21.84
N TYR A 120 1.56 -1.16 -22.31
CA TYR A 120 1.98 -1.96 -23.48
C TYR A 120 1.85 -1.22 -24.82
N LEU A 121 1.08 -0.13 -24.88
CA LEU A 121 0.96 0.70 -26.09
C LEU A 121 2.08 1.73 -26.23
N ILE A 122 2.80 2.03 -25.14
CA ILE A 122 3.84 3.06 -25.14
C ILE A 122 5.20 2.40 -25.46
N PRO A 123 5.85 2.74 -26.58
CA PRO A 123 7.11 2.14 -26.99
C PRO A 123 8.22 2.24 -25.95
N ALA A 124 8.25 3.30 -25.15
CA ALA A 124 9.22 3.49 -24.09
C ALA A 124 9.18 2.38 -23.02
N TYR A 125 8.01 1.75 -22.78
CA TYR A 125 7.89 0.67 -21.81
C TYR A 125 8.05 -0.73 -22.43
N THR A 126 7.86 -0.88 -23.74
CA THR A 126 7.98 -2.17 -24.45
C THR A 126 9.37 -2.41 -25.04
N SER A 127 10.12 -1.35 -25.34
CA SER A 127 11.45 -1.45 -25.96
C SER A 127 12.52 -2.00 -25.02
N ASN A 128 12.33 -1.86 -23.69
CA ASN A 128 13.26 -2.35 -22.68
C ASN A 128 12.75 -3.69 -22.10
N PRO A 129 13.48 -4.82 -22.27
CA PRO A 129 13.04 -6.14 -21.82
C PRO A 129 12.89 -6.26 -20.29
N PHE A 130 13.58 -5.43 -19.52
CA PHE A 130 13.44 -5.41 -18.06
C PHE A 130 12.15 -4.69 -17.64
N ILE A 131 11.78 -3.62 -18.35
CA ILE A 131 10.57 -2.85 -18.05
C ILE A 131 9.31 -3.67 -18.38
N ILE A 132 9.28 -4.29 -19.56
CA ILE A 132 8.12 -5.07 -20.01
C ILE A 132 7.85 -6.28 -19.11
N ARG A 133 8.90 -6.95 -18.61
CA ARG A 133 8.78 -8.07 -17.66
C ARG A 133 8.39 -7.58 -16.27
N GLY A 134 8.83 -6.39 -15.86
CA GLY A 134 8.54 -5.80 -14.55
C GLY A 134 7.12 -5.22 -14.41
N LEU A 135 6.47 -4.87 -15.52
CA LEU A 135 5.14 -4.22 -15.54
C LEU A 135 4.06 -4.99 -14.75
N PRO A 136 3.82 -6.30 -14.99
CA PRO A 136 2.80 -7.05 -14.24
C PRO A 136 3.11 -7.13 -12.74
N PHE A 137 4.39 -7.31 -12.37
CA PHE A 137 4.79 -7.36 -10.96
C PHE A 137 4.60 -6.02 -10.26
N ALA A 138 4.92 -4.91 -10.94
CA ALA A 138 4.70 -3.58 -10.40
C ALA A 138 3.21 -3.25 -10.26
N MET A 139 2.38 -3.68 -11.22
CA MET A 139 0.92 -3.58 -11.13
C MET A 139 0.40 -4.32 -9.89
N CYS A 140 0.79 -5.59 -9.71
CA CYS A 140 0.40 -6.40 -8.55
C CYS A 140 0.87 -5.79 -7.22
N TYR A 141 2.11 -5.29 -7.16
CA TYR A 141 2.64 -4.57 -6.00
C TYR A 141 1.81 -3.31 -5.69
N SER A 142 1.50 -2.50 -6.70
CA SER A 142 0.73 -1.27 -6.52
C SER A 142 -0.71 -1.58 -6.07
N ALA A 143 -1.34 -2.61 -6.65
CA ALA A 143 -2.68 -3.05 -6.26
C ALA A 143 -2.73 -3.59 -4.82
N SER A 144 -1.69 -4.33 -4.41
CA SER A 144 -1.52 -4.84 -3.04
C SER A 144 -1.40 -3.70 -2.02
N ASN A 145 -0.63 -2.65 -2.34
CA ASN A 145 -0.54 -1.46 -1.49
C ASN A 145 -1.90 -0.75 -1.36
N MET A 146 -2.65 -0.68 -2.45
CA MET A 146 -3.97 -0.06 -2.45
C MET A 146 -4.98 -0.87 -1.62
N TYR A 147 -4.88 -2.21 -1.68
CA TYR A 147 -5.68 -3.11 -0.85
C TYR A 147 -5.33 -3.02 0.64
N ALA A 148 -4.04 -2.89 0.98
CA ALA A 148 -3.62 -2.65 2.35
C ALA A 148 -4.24 -1.35 2.93
N GLY A 149 -4.41 -0.31 2.10
CA GLY A 149 -5.11 0.92 2.49
C GLY A 149 -6.57 0.69 2.89
N ILE A 150 -7.28 -0.20 2.17
CA ILE A 150 -8.67 -0.58 2.49
C ILE A 150 -8.74 -1.25 3.86
N GLN A 151 -7.86 -2.21 4.13
CA GLN A 151 -7.82 -2.94 5.41
C GLN A 151 -7.44 -2.05 6.60
N GLN A 152 -6.65 -1.00 6.37
CA GLN A 152 -6.26 -0.06 7.42
C GLN A 152 -7.42 0.84 7.87
N LEU A 153 -8.41 1.09 7.02
CA LEU A 153 -9.46 2.08 7.27
C LEU A 153 -10.33 1.74 8.50
N PRO A 154 -10.84 0.50 8.69
CA PRO A 154 -11.56 0.14 9.90
C PRO A 154 -10.69 0.26 11.16
N LEU A 155 -9.43 -0.16 11.08
CA LEU A 155 -8.50 -0.07 12.22
C LEU A 155 -8.29 1.39 12.67
N GLN A 156 -8.30 2.33 11.73
CA GLN A 156 -8.19 3.77 12.02
C GLN A 156 -9.46 4.30 12.69
N ILE A 157 -10.64 3.98 12.16
CA ILE A 157 -11.94 4.45 12.68
C ILE A 157 -12.20 3.92 14.10
N PHE A 158 -11.83 2.67 14.38
CA PHE A 158 -11.95 2.07 15.71
C PHE A 158 -10.82 2.42 16.67
N ARG A 159 -9.89 3.30 16.26
CA ARG A 159 -8.75 3.72 17.07
C ARG A 159 -7.90 2.53 17.55
N LYS A 160 -7.87 1.43 16.79
CA LYS A 160 -7.04 0.24 17.06
C LYS A 160 -5.61 0.46 16.56
N MET A 161 -5.05 1.64 16.85
CA MET A 161 -3.78 2.13 16.29
C MET A 161 -2.59 1.24 16.69
N LYS A 162 -2.63 0.62 17.88
CA LYS A 162 -1.60 -0.34 18.30
C LYS A 162 -1.55 -1.58 17.39
N ARG A 163 -2.70 -2.09 16.92
CA ARG A 163 -2.78 -3.23 16.00
C ARG A 163 -2.33 -2.82 14.60
N LEU A 164 -2.74 -1.63 14.14
CA LEU A 164 -2.32 -1.07 12.87
C LEU A 164 -0.79 -0.89 12.80
N THR A 165 -0.19 -0.27 13.82
CA THR A 165 1.27 -0.11 13.90
C THR A 165 2.01 -1.44 13.90
N ARG A 166 1.56 -2.43 14.69
CA ARG A 166 2.18 -3.76 14.71
C ARG A 166 2.14 -4.43 13.34
N SER A 167 0.98 -4.38 12.68
CA SER A 167 0.83 -4.95 11.33
C SER A 167 1.77 -4.29 10.32
N LEU A 168 1.92 -2.97 10.37
CA LEU A 168 2.81 -2.23 9.47
C LEU A 168 4.28 -2.60 9.69
N ILE A 169 4.72 -2.70 10.95
CA ILE A 169 6.09 -3.09 11.30
C ILE A 169 6.36 -4.54 10.88
N ILE A 170 5.44 -5.47 11.15
CA ILE A 170 5.56 -6.88 10.76
C ILE A 170 5.65 -7.01 9.24
N ALA A 171 4.84 -6.25 8.49
CA ALA A 171 4.90 -6.25 7.03
C ALA A 171 6.29 -5.81 6.52
N ARG A 172 6.87 -4.75 7.10
CA ARG A 172 8.23 -4.28 6.72
C ARG A 172 9.32 -5.25 7.13
N LEU A 173 9.22 -5.86 8.31
CA LEU A 173 10.15 -6.88 8.76
C LEU A 173 10.08 -8.11 7.84
N SER A 174 8.88 -8.57 7.51
CA SER A 174 8.66 -9.65 6.55
C SER A 174 9.27 -9.32 5.19
N GLN A 175 9.12 -8.08 4.71
CA GLN A 175 9.73 -7.65 3.45
C GLN A 175 11.26 -7.74 3.52
N LEU A 176 11.89 -7.34 4.62
CA LEU A 176 13.34 -7.49 4.81
C LEU A 176 13.79 -8.94 4.89
N VAL A 177 13.05 -9.77 5.62
CA VAL A 177 13.36 -11.20 5.78
C VAL A 177 13.30 -11.94 4.44
N VAL A 178 12.42 -11.53 3.52
CA VAL A 178 12.37 -12.07 2.16
C VAL A 178 13.44 -11.45 1.27
N LEU A 179 13.70 -10.14 1.40
CA LEU A 179 14.64 -9.42 0.55
C LEU A 179 16.09 -9.86 0.77
N LEU A 180 16.51 -10.05 2.03
CA LEU A 180 17.90 -10.37 2.35
C LEU A 180 18.38 -11.68 1.71
N PRO A 181 17.67 -12.82 1.82
CA PRO A 181 18.05 -14.04 1.12
C PRO A 181 18.04 -13.89 -0.39
N VAL A 182 17.05 -13.18 -0.96
CA VAL A 182 16.96 -12.99 -2.41
C VAL A 182 18.18 -12.25 -2.94
N VAL A 183 18.57 -11.15 -2.29
CA VAL A 183 19.68 -10.30 -2.73
C VAL A 183 21.04 -10.94 -2.45
N TYR A 184 21.24 -11.52 -1.27
CA TYR A 184 22.57 -11.97 -0.83
C TYR A 184 22.84 -13.47 -1.06
N TYR A 185 21.81 -14.29 -1.30
CA TYR A 185 21.97 -15.75 -1.36
C TYR A 185 21.49 -16.35 -2.69
N PHE A 186 20.35 -15.90 -3.23
CA PHE A 186 19.80 -16.47 -4.46
C PHE A 186 20.30 -15.79 -5.74
N PHE A 187 20.58 -14.48 -5.69
CA PHE A 187 20.96 -13.70 -6.86
C PHE A 187 22.26 -12.89 -6.66
N SER A 188 23.19 -13.36 -5.84
CA SER A 188 24.42 -12.63 -5.50
C SER A 188 25.35 -12.32 -6.68
N GLU A 189 25.22 -13.04 -7.80
CA GLU A 189 26.12 -12.94 -8.97
C GLU A 189 25.46 -12.35 -10.23
N VAL A 190 24.30 -11.68 -10.10
CA VAL A 190 23.67 -11.07 -11.27
C VAL A 190 24.41 -9.80 -11.68
N ASP A 191 25.11 -9.86 -12.81
CA ASP A 191 25.74 -8.69 -13.42
C ASP A 191 24.70 -7.83 -14.13
N PHE A 192 24.41 -6.65 -13.56
CA PHE A 192 23.43 -5.70 -14.11
C PHE A 192 24.04 -4.74 -15.15
N THR A 193 25.35 -4.85 -15.43
CA THR A 193 26.08 -3.96 -16.35
C THR A 193 25.91 -4.36 -17.82
N THR A 194 25.60 -5.62 -18.11
CA THR A 194 25.34 -6.12 -19.45
C THR A 194 23.89 -5.85 -19.85
N ASN A 195 23.69 -5.29 -21.05
CA ASN A 195 22.37 -5.03 -21.63
C ASN A 195 21.65 -6.30 -22.14
N GLN A 196 22.25 -7.47 -21.97
CA GLN A 196 21.67 -8.74 -22.40
C GLN A 196 20.92 -9.36 -21.22
N ALA A 197 19.61 -9.54 -21.39
CA ALA A 197 18.84 -10.38 -20.49
C ALA A 197 19.42 -11.81 -20.53
N PRO A 198 19.54 -12.51 -19.40
CA PRO A 198 19.78 -13.94 -19.45
C PRO A 198 18.65 -14.57 -20.28
N THR A 199 19.06 -15.30 -21.32
CA THR A 199 18.21 -16.06 -22.24
C THR A 199 17.43 -17.13 -21.49
#